data_AF-A0A2I0TNH4-F1
#
_entry.id   AF-A0A2I0TNH4-F1
#
_cell.length_a   1.000
_cell.length_b   1.000
_cell.length_c   1.000
_cell.angle_alpha   90.00
_cell.angle_beta   90.00
_cell.angle_gamma   90.00
#
_symmetry.space_group_name_H-M   'P 1'
#
loop_
_entity.id
_entity.type
_entity.pdbx_description
1 polymer ?
#
loop_
_entity_poly.entity_id
_entity_poly.type
_entity_poly.pdbx_seq_one_letter_code
_entity_poly.pdbx_strand_id
1 'polypeptide(L)'
;MAAEPGTSEVRQQHRFDQGSLERYLCSHLPGFPRQPAGALAVRQYSSGQSNPTFYLQKGGQAYVLRKKPHGPLLPRAHKVDREYRVQKALYSAGFPVPEPLLYCSDVSVIGTEFYVMQHVQVSTWKRQYDAAAHTDIPAMNQLAEWLANNLPPDDNEERLIHGDFRIDNIIFHPTKDLNA
;
A
#
# COMPACT_ATOMS: atom_id res chain seq x y z
N MET A 1 -14.60 18.74 -6.04
CA MET A 1 -13.89 17.92 -5.04
C MET A 1 -12.40 18.13 -5.24
N ALA A 2 -11.65 18.43 -4.18
CA ALA A 2 -10.19 18.57 -4.27
C ALA A 2 -9.56 17.20 -4.58
N ALA A 3 -8.49 17.18 -5.37
CA ALA A 3 -7.75 15.96 -5.68
C ALA A 3 -7.03 15.44 -4.41
N GLU A 4 -7.00 14.12 -4.23
CA GLU A 4 -6.27 13.49 -3.13
C GLU A 4 -4.77 13.90 -3.16
N PRO A 5 -4.22 14.48 -2.08
CA PRO A 5 -2.83 14.93 -2.05
C PRO A 5 -1.84 13.80 -2.34
N GLY A 6 -0.75 14.13 -3.05
CA GLY A 6 0.28 13.15 -3.42
C GLY A 6 -0.12 12.19 -4.55
N THR A 7 -1.25 12.47 -5.23
CA THR A 7 -1.68 11.70 -6.41
C THR A 7 -1.59 12.49 -7.71
N SER A 8 -1.28 11.81 -8.80
CA SER A 8 -1.26 12.32 -10.17
C SER A 8 -2.22 11.54 -11.07
N GLU A 9 -2.29 11.90 -12.35
CA GLU A 9 -2.86 11.01 -13.36
C GLU A 9 -2.09 9.68 -13.40
N VAL A 10 -2.77 8.62 -13.84
CA VAL A 10 -2.18 7.28 -13.99
C VAL A 10 -1.09 7.32 -15.07
N ARG A 11 0.14 6.99 -14.65
CA ARG A 11 1.31 6.96 -15.54
C ARG A 11 1.12 5.90 -16.62
N GLN A 12 1.64 6.17 -17.83
CA GLN A 12 1.41 5.34 -19.02
C GLN A 12 1.74 3.86 -18.78
N GLN A 13 2.88 3.57 -18.16
CA GLN A 13 3.36 2.21 -17.87
C GLN A 13 2.53 1.45 -16.82
N HIS A 14 1.57 2.12 -16.18
CA HIS A 14 0.72 1.52 -15.14
C HIS A 14 -0.77 1.64 -15.45
N ARG A 15 -1.13 2.03 -16.68
CA ARG A 15 -2.53 2.07 -17.13
C ARG A 15 -3.12 0.64 -17.16
N PHE A 16 -4.39 0.56 -16.83
CA PHE A 16 -5.21 -0.65 -16.86
C PHE A 16 -6.66 -0.28 -17.20
N ASP A 17 -7.49 -1.27 -17.53
CA ASP A 17 -8.91 -1.07 -17.84
C ASP A 17 -9.71 -0.70 -16.57
N GLN A 18 -10.01 0.58 -16.41
CA GLN A 18 -10.77 1.11 -15.28
C GLN A 18 -12.24 0.67 -15.29
N GLY A 19 -12.83 0.45 -16.48
CA GLY A 19 -14.21 -0.02 -16.61
C GLY A 19 -14.36 -1.50 -16.26
N SER A 20 -13.35 -2.31 -16.57
CA SER A 20 -13.25 -3.70 -16.08
C SER A 20 -13.11 -3.75 -14.56
N LEU A 21 -12.20 -2.94 -14.00
CA LEU A 21 -12.06 -2.82 -12.55
C LEU A 21 -13.38 -2.42 -11.88
N GLU A 22 -14.05 -1.39 -12.40
CA GLU A 22 -15.30 -0.90 -11.84
C GLU A 22 -16.40 -1.97 -11.83
N ARG A 23 -16.57 -2.70 -12.94
CA ARG A 23 -17.52 -3.83 -13.02
C ARG A 23 -17.19 -4.93 -12.02
N TYR A 24 -15.91 -5.25 -11.87
CA TYR A 24 -15.45 -6.26 -10.93
C TYR A 24 -15.75 -5.84 -9.48
N LEU A 25 -15.41 -4.61 -9.09
CA LEU A 25 -15.66 -4.08 -7.75
C LEU A 25 -17.16 -4.00 -7.42
N CYS A 26 -18.00 -3.55 -8.36
CA CYS A 26 -19.46 -3.54 -8.18
C CYS A 26 -20.05 -4.93 -7.86
N SER A 27 -19.41 -5.98 -8.37
CA SER A 27 -19.87 -7.36 -8.24
C SER A 27 -19.29 -8.06 -7.00
N HIS A 28 -18.06 -7.74 -6.61
CA HIS A 28 -17.30 -8.52 -5.63
C HIS A 28 -16.98 -7.79 -4.33
N LEU A 29 -17.04 -6.45 -4.30
CA LEU A 29 -16.74 -5.66 -3.10
C LEU A 29 -18.06 -5.26 -2.40
N PRO A 30 -18.38 -5.84 -1.22
CA PRO A 30 -19.58 -5.46 -0.48
C PRO A 30 -19.59 -3.96 -0.16
N GLY A 31 -20.74 -3.32 -0.30
CA GLY A 31 -20.90 -1.88 -0.02
C GLY A 31 -20.32 -0.94 -1.08
N PHE A 32 -19.68 -1.45 -2.15
CA PHE A 32 -19.19 -0.61 -3.24
C PHE A 32 -20.36 0.06 -3.98
N PRO A 33 -20.31 1.39 -4.21
CA PRO A 33 -21.43 2.12 -4.83
C PRO A 33 -21.81 1.59 -6.21
N ARG A 34 -23.07 1.16 -6.33
CA ARG A 34 -23.72 0.74 -7.58
C ARG A 34 -24.44 1.92 -8.24
N GLN A 35 -24.80 1.78 -9.51
CA GLN A 35 -25.47 2.85 -10.25
C GLN A 35 -26.82 3.25 -9.60
N PRO A 36 -27.18 4.55 -9.62
CA PRO A 36 -26.43 5.68 -10.18
C PRO A 36 -25.41 6.25 -9.17
N ALA A 37 -24.15 5.87 -9.32
CA ALA A 37 -22.99 6.46 -8.68
C ALA A 37 -22.06 6.88 -9.82
N GLY A 38 -21.53 8.10 -9.79
CA GLY A 38 -20.65 8.61 -10.85
C GLY A 38 -19.50 7.65 -11.19
N ALA A 39 -18.89 7.81 -12.37
CA ALA A 39 -17.81 6.94 -12.83
C ALA A 39 -16.67 6.83 -11.80
N LEU A 40 -16.03 5.66 -11.75
CA LEU A 40 -14.87 5.43 -10.88
C LEU A 40 -13.74 6.41 -11.24
N ALA A 41 -13.41 7.31 -10.31
CA ALA A 41 -12.25 8.17 -10.45
C ALA A 41 -11.00 7.42 -9.97
N VAL A 42 -9.96 7.40 -10.81
CA VAL A 42 -8.69 6.71 -10.51
C VAL A 42 -7.54 7.70 -10.63
N ARG A 43 -6.70 7.74 -9.58
CA ARG A 43 -5.46 8.53 -9.55
C ARG A 43 -4.31 7.67 -9.03
N GLN A 44 -3.08 7.99 -9.39
CA GLN A 44 -1.91 7.23 -8.96
C GLN A 44 -1.11 7.98 -7.91
N TYR A 45 -0.69 7.32 -6.83
CA TYR A 45 0.23 7.92 -5.86
C TYR A 45 1.63 8.13 -6.44
N SER A 46 2.29 9.22 -6.01
CA SER A 46 3.65 9.53 -6.42
C SER A 46 4.67 8.51 -5.91
N SER A 47 4.45 8.01 -4.69
CA SER A 47 5.22 6.95 -4.02
C SER A 47 4.67 5.54 -4.29
N GLY A 48 5.36 4.49 -3.81
CA GLY A 48 4.98 3.10 -4.07
C GLY A 48 5.52 2.56 -5.39
N GLN A 49 6.79 2.84 -5.70
CA GLN A 49 7.43 2.43 -6.96
C GLN A 49 7.52 0.90 -7.11
N SER A 50 7.68 0.16 -6.00
CA SER A 50 7.74 -1.30 -6.05
C SER A 50 6.39 -1.90 -6.51
N ASN A 51 5.27 -1.54 -5.88
CA ASN A 51 3.94 -1.99 -6.27
C ASN A 51 3.06 -0.77 -6.55
N PRO A 52 2.70 -0.50 -7.83
CA PRO A 52 1.89 0.65 -8.19
C PRO A 52 0.62 0.77 -7.32
N THR A 53 0.47 1.92 -6.68
CA THR A 53 -0.60 2.20 -5.72
C THR A 53 -1.47 3.36 -6.23
N PHE A 54 -2.79 3.21 -6.11
CA PHE A 54 -3.80 4.08 -6.72
C PHE A 54 -4.85 4.49 -5.70
N TYR A 55 -5.26 5.75 -5.78
CA TYR A 55 -6.45 6.25 -5.13
C TYR A 55 -7.67 5.99 -6.02
N LEU A 56 -8.71 5.39 -5.45
CA LEU A 56 -9.99 5.13 -6.09
C LEU A 56 -11.08 5.94 -5.38
N GLN A 57 -11.96 6.59 -6.13
CA GLN A 57 -13.11 7.29 -5.57
C GLN A 57 -14.37 7.03 -6.38
N LYS A 58 -15.44 6.65 -5.68
CA LYS A 58 -16.76 6.44 -6.29
C LYS A 58 -17.87 6.67 -5.27
N GLY A 59 -18.94 7.35 -5.67
CA GLY A 59 -20.13 7.53 -4.83
C GLY A 59 -19.84 8.13 -3.44
N GLY A 60 -18.85 9.03 -3.33
CA GLY A 60 -18.40 9.62 -2.06
C GLY A 60 -17.51 8.72 -1.21
N GLN A 61 -17.31 7.45 -1.56
CA GLN A 61 -16.40 6.52 -0.90
C GLN A 61 -15.01 6.54 -1.56
N ALA A 62 -13.98 6.31 -0.75
CA ALA A 62 -12.58 6.29 -1.18
C ALA A 62 -11.91 4.97 -0.79
N TYR A 63 -11.04 4.48 -1.66
CA TYR A 63 -10.30 3.25 -1.47
C TYR A 63 -8.87 3.39 -1.99
N VAL A 64 -8.00 2.48 -1.58
CA VAL A 64 -6.66 2.35 -2.15
C VAL A 64 -6.54 1.01 -2.85
N LEU A 65 -6.09 1.02 -4.10
CA LEU A 65 -5.74 -0.17 -4.86
C LEU A 65 -4.23 -0.28 -4.97
N ARG A 66 -3.70 -1.47 -4.69
CA ARG A 66 -2.28 -1.79 -4.87
C ARG A 66 -2.16 -3.02 -5.75
N LYS A 67 -1.36 -2.93 -6.80
CA LYS A 67 -1.24 -3.99 -7.81
C LYS A 67 0.21 -4.35 -8.09
N LYS A 68 0.43 -5.53 -8.65
CA LYS A 68 1.74 -5.91 -9.18
C LYS A 68 2.11 -4.99 -10.37
N PRO A 69 3.40 -4.65 -10.56
CA PRO A 69 3.84 -3.98 -11.78
C PRO A 69 3.66 -4.90 -12.99
N HIS A 70 3.59 -4.31 -14.19
CA HIS A 70 3.56 -5.09 -15.43
C HIS A 70 4.98 -5.54 -15.81
N GLY A 71 5.07 -6.61 -16.58
CA GLY A 71 6.33 -7.10 -17.14
C GLY A 71 6.98 -8.24 -16.35
N PRO A 72 8.15 -8.72 -16.80
CA PRO A 72 8.89 -9.79 -16.13
C PRO A 72 9.34 -9.33 -14.73
N LEU A 73 8.99 -10.10 -13.71
CA LEU A 73 9.31 -9.82 -12.32
C LEU A 73 10.39 -10.77 -11.82
N LEU A 74 11.30 -10.25 -11.00
CA LEU A 74 12.28 -11.09 -10.31
C LEU A 74 11.57 -12.10 -9.40
N PRO A 75 12.09 -13.34 -9.29
CA PRO A 75 11.57 -14.32 -8.35
C PRO A 75 11.48 -13.73 -6.94
N ARG A 76 10.32 -13.88 -6.29
CA ARG A 76 10.00 -13.41 -4.93
C ARG A 76 9.83 -11.89 -4.75
N ALA A 77 9.97 -11.08 -5.80
CA ALA A 77 9.63 -9.67 -5.75
C ALA A 77 8.10 -9.47 -5.85
N HIS A 78 7.60 -8.32 -5.38
CA HIS A 78 6.22 -7.86 -5.63
C HIS A 78 5.09 -8.81 -5.16
N LYS A 79 5.24 -9.40 -3.98
CA LYS A 79 4.24 -10.31 -3.39
C LYS A 79 3.04 -9.57 -2.79
N VAL A 80 2.21 -8.95 -3.63
CA VAL A 80 0.97 -8.27 -3.17
C VAL A 80 -0.01 -9.23 -2.48
N ASP A 81 0.04 -10.53 -2.81
CA ASP A 81 -0.70 -11.58 -2.12
C ASP A 81 -0.25 -11.74 -0.66
N ARG A 82 1.07 -11.65 -0.41
CA ARG A 82 1.64 -11.74 0.93
C ARG A 82 1.30 -10.49 1.72
N GLU A 83 1.42 -9.31 1.11
CA GLU A 83 1.01 -8.03 1.71
C GLU A 83 -0.44 -8.10 2.17
N TYR A 84 -1.37 -8.49 1.28
CA TYR A 84 -2.78 -8.65 1.61
C TYR A 84 -3.01 -9.66 2.75
N ARG A 85 -2.38 -10.84 2.73
CA ARG A 85 -2.55 -11.87 3.77
C ARG A 85 -2.07 -11.41 5.14
N VAL A 86 -0.91 -10.75 5.21
CA VAL A 86 -0.38 -10.20 6.46
C VAL A 86 -1.29 -9.11 6.99
N GLN A 87 -1.68 -8.15 6.14
CA GLN A 87 -2.59 -7.07 6.53
C GLN A 87 -3.95 -7.61 7.00
N LYS A 88 -4.47 -8.65 6.35
CA LYS A 88 -5.72 -9.30 6.75
C LYS A 88 -5.62 -9.97 8.11
N ALA A 89 -4.54 -10.70 8.37
CA ALA A 89 -4.29 -11.31 9.67
C ALA A 89 -4.17 -10.25 10.78
N LEU A 90 -3.42 -9.17 10.52
CA LEU A 90 -3.26 -8.05 11.46
C LEU A 90 -4.61 -7.38 11.78
N TYR A 91 -5.40 -7.05 10.74
CA TYR A 91 -6.71 -6.45 10.92
C TYR A 91 -7.65 -7.37 11.72
N SER A 92 -7.70 -8.65 11.38
CA SER A 92 -8.52 -9.64 12.10
C SER A 92 -8.10 -9.83 13.56
N ALA A 93 -6.81 -9.60 13.88
CA ALA A 93 -6.30 -9.61 15.25
C ALA A 93 -6.51 -8.28 16.00
N GLY A 94 -7.17 -7.29 15.38
CA GLY A 94 -7.48 -5.99 16.00
C GLY A 94 -6.34 -4.96 15.91
N PHE A 95 -5.29 -5.22 15.13
CA PHE A 95 -4.25 -4.21 14.91
C PHE A 95 -4.79 -3.05 14.05
N PRO A 96 -4.36 -1.80 14.32
CA PRO A 96 -4.80 -0.61 13.60
C PRO A 96 -4.12 -0.50 12.23
N VAL A 97 -4.44 -1.41 11.32
CA VAL A 97 -4.03 -1.37 9.91
C VAL A 97 -5.23 -1.00 9.03
N PRO A 98 -5.03 -0.45 7.81
CA PRO A 98 -6.14 -0.23 6.90
C PRO A 98 -6.86 -1.55 6.61
N GLU A 99 -8.19 -1.54 6.59
CA GLU A 99 -8.96 -2.76 6.33
C GLU A 99 -8.67 -3.30 4.92
N PRO A 100 -8.23 -4.56 4.78
CA PRO A 100 -8.03 -5.19 3.49
C PRO A 100 -9.36 -5.73 2.95
N LEU A 101 -9.93 -5.03 1.99
CA LEU A 101 -11.30 -5.22 1.54
C LEU A 101 -11.47 -6.36 0.53
N LEU A 102 -10.53 -6.48 -0.41
CA LEU A 102 -10.65 -7.43 -1.53
C LEU A 102 -9.26 -7.78 -2.08
N TYR A 103 -9.03 -9.05 -2.41
CA TYR A 103 -7.88 -9.48 -3.21
C TYR A 103 -8.37 -10.19 -4.48
N CYS A 104 -7.70 -9.91 -5.59
CA CYS A 104 -7.97 -10.52 -6.89
C CYS A 104 -6.67 -11.08 -7.47
N SER A 105 -6.63 -12.40 -7.64
CA SER A 105 -5.56 -13.11 -8.33
C SER A 105 -5.82 -13.27 -9.83
N ASP A 106 -7.03 -12.96 -10.31
CA ASP A 106 -7.41 -13.07 -11.71
C ASP A 106 -6.84 -11.90 -12.51
N VAL A 107 -5.73 -12.16 -13.19
CA VAL A 107 -5.04 -11.17 -14.02
C VAL A 107 -5.86 -10.73 -15.23
N SER A 108 -6.92 -11.46 -15.62
CA SER A 108 -7.77 -11.04 -16.74
C SER A 108 -8.58 -9.77 -16.43
N VAL A 109 -8.76 -9.43 -15.15
CA VAL A 109 -9.56 -8.26 -14.73
C VAL A 109 -8.87 -6.94 -15.10
N ILE A 110 -7.59 -6.76 -14.73
CA ILE A 110 -6.83 -5.52 -14.99
C ILE A 110 -5.40 -5.76 -15.52
N GLY A 111 -5.11 -6.97 -16.01
CA GLY A 111 -3.79 -7.36 -16.52
C GLY A 111 -2.77 -7.73 -15.45
N THR A 112 -3.15 -7.76 -14.17
CA THR A 112 -2.27 -8.09 -13.06
C THR A 112 -3.06 -8.38 -11.79
N GLU A 113 -2.44 -9.01 -10.79
CA GLU A 113 -3.04 -9.18 -9.47
C GLU A 113 -3.09 -7.85 -8.72
N PHE A 114 -4.13 -7.70 -7.90
CA PHE A 114 -4.30 -6.52 -7.08
C PHE A 114 -5.06 -6.82 -5.80
N TYR A 115 -4.95 -5.90 -4.85
CA TYR A 115 -5.86 -5.85 -3.72
C TYR A 115 -6.36 -4.41 -3.51
N VAL A 116 -7.52 -4.31 -2.87
CA VAL A 116 -8.15 -3.07 -2.46
C VAL A 116 -8.24 -3.04 -0.95
N MET A 117 -7.96 -1.89 -0.37
CA MET A 117 -8.05 -1.63 1.07
C MET A 117 -8.74 -0.29 1.34
N GLN A 118 -9.14 -0.11 2.58
CA GLN A 118 -9.62 1.16 3.10
C GLN A 118 -8.61 2.29 2.81
N HIS A 119 -9.12 3.46 2.41
CA HIS A 119 -8.31 4.67 2.33
C HIS A 119 -8.15 5.28 3.72
N VAL A 120 -6.91 5.55 4.12
CA VAL A 120 -6.58 6.23 5.37
C VAL A 120 -5.64 7.39 5.06
N GLN A 121 -5.95 8.58 5.56
CA GLN A 121 -5.23 9.81 5.21
C GLN A 121 -3.93 9.96 6.02
N VAL A 122 -2.78 9.90 5.32
CA VAL A 122 -1.41 10.01 5.91
C VAL A 122 -0.53 11.08 5.23
N SER A 123 -1.05 11.72 4.19
CA SER A 123 -0.28 12.50 3.20
C SER A 123 0.39 13.76 3.77
N THR A 124 -0.18 14.39 4.81
CA THR A 124 0.38 15.59 5.44
C THR A 124 1.67 15.29 6.22
N TRP A 125 1.74 14.17 6.93
CA TRP A 125 2.88 13.77 7.75
C TRP A 125 4.08 13.32 6.90
N LYS A 126 3.82 12.51 5.86
CA LYS A 126 4.84 12.03 4.93
C LYS A 126 5.59 13.18 4.23
N ARG A 127 4.87 14.23 3.82
CA ARG A 127 5.44 15.41 3.17
C ARG A 127 6.46 16.15 4.03
N GLN A 128 6.28 16.14 5.35
CA GLN A 128 7.20 16.79 6.30
C GLN A 128 8.46 15.93 6.53
N TYR A 129 8.33 14.61 6.52
CA TYR A 129 9.47 13.69 6.63
C TYR A 129 10.35 13.69 5.37
N ASP A 130 9.75 13.63 4.18
CA ASP A 130 10.48 13.56 2.90
C ASP A 130 11.36 14.81 2.66
N ALA A 131 11.06 15.93 3.31
CA ALA A 131 11.84 17.16 3.26
C ALA A 131 13.19 17.09 4.03
N ALA A 132 13.49 15.98 4.72
CA ALA A 132 14.59 15.90 5.69
C ALA A 132 15.80 15.01 5.30
N ALA A 133 15.84 14.37 4.12
CA ALA A 133 16.77 13.26 3.87
C ALA A 133 17.91 13.55 2.85
N HIS A 134 19.20 13.60 3.27
CA HIS A 134 20.37 13.65 2.36
C HIS A 134 21.73 13.07 2.88
N THR A 135 22.57 12.70 1.88
CA THR A 135 24.05 12.49 1.79
C THR A 135 24.59 11.05 1.92
N ASP A 136 25.66 10.77 1.16
CA ASP A 136 26.42 9.52 1.13
C ASP A 136 27.28 9.34 2.38
N ILE A 137 27.37 8.11 2.90
CA ILE A 137 27.90 7.80 4.23
C ILE A 137 28.92 6.65 4.12
N PRO A 138 30.22 6.95 3.93
CA PRO A 138 31.28 5.94 3.90
C PRO A 138 31.35 5.04 5.14
N ALA A 139 30.84 5.50 6.29
CA ALA A 139 30.70 4.71 7.51
C ALA A 139 29.78 3.49 7.35
N MET A 140 28.87 3.49 6.36
CA MET A 140 28.04 2.31 6.09
C MET A 140 28.83 1.09 5.61
N ASN A 141 29.93 1.29 4.90
CA ASN A 141 30.79 0.19 4.47
C ASN A 141 31.49 -0.45 5.69
N GLN A 142 31.95 0.36 6.63
CA GLN A 142 32.57 -0.10 7.87
C GLN A 142 31.54 -0.80 8.79
N LEU A 143 30.32 -0.26 8.87
CA LEU A 143 29.24 -0.87 9.65
C LEU A 143 28.82 -2.24 9.09
N ALA A 144 28.74 -2.38 7.76
CA ALA A 144 28.42 -3.66 7.12
C ALA A 144 29.46 -4.74 7.46
N GLU A 145 30.75 -4.40 7.41
CA GLU A 145 31.85 -5.31 7.75
C GLU A 145 31.85 -5.67 9.24
N TRP A 146 31.55 -4.70 10.12
CA TRP A 146 31.44 -4.96 11.56
C TRP A 146 30.26 -5.88 11.89
N LEU A 147 29.08 -5.63 11.33
CA LEU A 147 27.88 -6.44 11.57
C LEU A 147 28.08 -7.90 11.16
N ALA A 148 28.72 -8.14 10.00
CA ALA A 148 29.01 -9.50 9.53
C ALA A 148 29.89 -10.30 10.50
N ASN A 149 30.81 -9.63 11.19
CA ASN A 149 31.75 -10.25 12.14
C ASN A 149 31.23 -10.33 13.58
N ASN A 150 30.09 -9.70 13.89
CA ASN A 150 29.58 -9.54 15.26
C ASN A 150 28.09 -9.90 15.39
N LEU A 151 27.59 -10.80 14.56
CA LEU A 151 26.22 -11.30 14.69
C LEU A 151 26.04 -11.97 16.07
N PRO A 152 24.95 -11.66 16.80
CA PRO A 152 24.66 -12.34 18.05
C PRO A 152 24.40 -13.83 17.80
N PRO A 153 24.64 -14.68 18.82
CA PRO A 153 24.27 -16.10 18.74
C PRO A 153 22.76 -16.24 18.54
N ASP A 154 22.37 -17.21 17.73
CA ASP A 154 20.97 -17.51 17.43
C ASP A 154 20.23 -17.97 18.70
N ASP A 155 19.14 -17.29 19.04
CA ASP A 155 18.27 -17.62 20.18
C ASP A 155 17.05 -18.47 19.79
N ASN A 156 16.90 -18.80 18.50
CA ASN A 156 15.76 -19.50 17.91
C ASN A 156 14.39 -18.86 18.19
N GLU A 157 14.34 -17.57 18.54
CA GLU A 157 13.05 -16.88 18.69
C GLU A 157 12.48 -16.42 17.34
N GLU A 158 11.27 -16.86 17.03
CA GLU A 158 10.51 -16.35 15.89
C GLU A 158 9.47 -15.32 16.32
N ARG A 159 9.55 -14.11 15.77
CA ARG A 159 8.58 -13.02 16.00
C ARG A 159 8.10 -12.46 14.67
N LEU A 160 6.90 -11.89 14.64
CA LEU A 160 6.47 -11.08 13.50
C LEU A 160 7.21 -9.74 13.54
N ILE A 161 8.10 -9.53 12.57
CA ILE A 161 8.83 -8.27 12.41
C ILE A 161 8.21 -7.52 11.22
N HIS A 162 7.81 -6.26 11.43
CA HIS A 162 7.26 -5.40 10.36
C HIS A 162 8.26 -5.21 9.20
N GLY A 163 9.56 -5.12 9.52
CA GLY A 163 10.66 -4.98 8.57
C GLY A 163 10.95 -3.53 8.12
N ASP A 164 10.06 -2.60 8.43
CA ASP A 164 10.18 -1.16 8.10
C ASP A 164 9.32 -0.34 9.08
N PHE A 165 9.52 -0.54 10.39
CA PHE A 165 8.73 0.16 11.41
C PHE A 165 9.27 1.58 11.61
N ARG A 166 8.50 2.57 11.15
CA ARG A 166 8.86 3.99 11.16
C ARG A 166 7.60 4.85 11.17
N ILE A 167 7.71 6.10 11.62
CA ILE A 167 6.55 6.97 11.88
C ILE A 167 5.68 7.21 10.64
N ASP A 168 6.27 7.23 9.45
CA ASP A 168 5.58 7.37 8.17
C ASP A 168 4.85 6.11 7.69
N ASN A 169 5.15 4.96 8.30
CA ASN A 169 4.41 3.71 8.14
C ASN A 169 3.37 3.50 9.27
N ILE A 170 3.18 4.49 10.15
CA ILE A 170 2.19 4.49 11.22
C ILE A 170 1.12 5.54 10.89
N ILE A 171 -0.14 5.20 11.13
CA ILE A 171 -1.27 6.11 10.91
C ILE A 171 -1.90 6.48 12.25
N PHE A 172 -1.95 7.78 12.53
CA PHE A 172 -2.56 8.31 13.75
C PHE A 172 -4.00 8.72 13.49
N HIS A 173 -4.87 8.46 14.47
CA HIS A 173 -6.22 9.02 14.46
C HIS A 173 -6.11 10.55 14.58
N PRO A 174 -6.92 11.35 13.83
CA PRO A 174 -6.77 12.81 13.82
C PRO A 174 -7.02 13.48 15.17
N THR A 175 -7.77 12.84 16.07
CA THR A 175 -8.25 13.44 17.34
C THR A 175 -8.34 12.50 18.54
N LYS A 176 -8.01 11.21 18.40
CA LYS A 176 -8.24 10.23 19.47
C LYS A 176 -6.89 9.86 20.06
N ASP A 177 -6.75 10.09 21.37
CA ASP A 177 -5.59 9.65 22.12
C ASP A 177 -5.58 8.14 22.30
N LEU A 178 -4.38 7.56 22.37
CA LEU A 178 -4.15 6.11 22.51
C LEU A 178 -4.57 5.55 23.89
N ASN A 179 -4.98 6.40 24.83
CA ASN A 179 -5.23 6.06 26.25
C ASN A 179 -6.72 6.00 26.64
N ALA A 180 -7.63 5.75 25.71
CA ALA A 180 -9.07 5.64 25.97
C ALA A 180 -9.56 4.19 25.94
#